data_AF-A0A2H9Q4R0-F1
#
_entry.id   AF-A0A2H9Q4R0-F1
#
_cell.length_a   1.000
_cell.length_b   1.000
_cell.length_c   1.000
_cell.angle_alpha   90.00
_cell.angle_beta   90.00
_cell.angle_gamma   90.00
#
_symmetry.space_group_name_H-M   'P 1'
#
loop_
_entity.id
_entity.type
_entity.pdbx_description
1 polymer ?
#
loop_
_entity_poly.entity_id
_entity_poly.type
_entity_poly.pdbx_seq_one_letter_code
_entity_poly.pdbx_strand_id
1 'polypeptide(L)'
;MSSISVSNKNNRMVKKRGLKLKNLLKNNILSLITFIGVLLIGVVIAGNVSVQNGKVNIDDDLTVYNNKLFVDVSEGKVGVGTNTPSELLNVYGAG
;
A
#
# COMPACT_ATOMS: atom_id res chain seq x y z
N MET A 1 -0.23 53.78 -40.28
CA MET A 1 0.34 54.01 -38.93
C MET A 1 0.20 52.73 -38.12
N SER A 2 1.29 52.23 -37.53
CA SER A 2 1.25 51.01 -36.70
C SER A 2 0.88 51.39 -35.27
N SER A 3 -0.17 50.80 -34.72
CA SER A 3 -0.64 51.03 -33.35
C SER A 3 0.17 50.21 -32.35
N ILE A 4 0.79 50.89 -31.38
CA ILE A 4 1.53 50.25 -30.28
C ILE A 4 0.53 49.76 -29.22
N SER A 5 0.43 48.44 -29.03
CA SER A 5 -0.38 47.86 -27.95
C SER A 5 0.34 48.01 -26.61
N VAL A 6 -0.27 48.72 -25.65
CA VAL A 6 0.22 48.82 -24.27
C VAL A 6 -0.34 47.65 -23.45
N SER A 7 0.49 46.66 -23.15
CA SER A 7 0.10 45.54 -22.28
C SER A 7 0.11 45.97 -20.81
N ASN A 8 -1.07 45.98 -20.18
CA ASN A 8 -1.24 46.24 -18.75
C ASN A 8 -0.41 45.27 -17.87
N LYS A 9 0.66 45.78 -17.25
CA LYS A 9 1.59 44.99 -16.41
C LYS A 9 0.95 44.50 -15.11
N ASN A 10 -0.08 45.17 -14.59
CA ASN A 10 -0.72 44.81 -13.32
C ASN A 10 -1.44 43.45 -13.43
N ASN A 11 -2.07 43.20 -14.58
CA ASN A 11 -2.73 41.92 -14.88
C ASN A 11 -1.73 40.76 -14.98
N ARG A 12 -0.48 41.04 -15.38
CA ARG A 12 0.57 40.01 -15.46
C ARG A 12 1.04 39.55 -14.08
N MET A 13 1.15 40.48 -13.11
CA MET A 13 1.60 40.15 -11.74
C MET A 13 0.54 39.37 -10.96
N VAL A 14 -0.73 39.74 -11.07
CA VAL A 14 -1.84 39.01 -10.44
C VAL A 14 -1.94 37.59 -10.99
N LYS A 15 -1.79 37.43 -12.32
CA LYS A 15 -1.78 36.11 -12.97
C LYS A 15 -0.58 35.24 -12.54
N LYS A 16 0.62 35.84 -12.38
CA LYS A 16 1.82 35.14 -11.91
C LYS A 16 1.70 34.68 -10.45
N ARG A 17 1.07 35.48 -9.59
CA ARG A 17 0.77 35.12 -8.19
C ARG A 17 -0.20 33.93 -8.10
N GLY A 18 -1.28 33.94 -8.90
CA GLY A 18 -2.21 32.82 -8.98
C GLY A 18 -1.58 31.54 -9.54
N LEU A 19 -0.66 31.65 -10.51
CA LEU A 19 0.07 30.52 -11.06
C LEU A 19 0.99 29.85 -10.01
N LYS A 20 1.69 30.66 -9.20
CA LYS A 20 2.55 30.15 -8.12
C LYS A 20 1.72 29.41 -7.07
N LEU A 21 0.57 29.96 -6.66
CA LEU A 21 -0.32 29.31 -5.70
C LEU A 21 -0.89 27.99 -6.22
N LYS A 22 -1.29 27.93 -7.50
CA LYS A 22 -1.76 26.68 -8.13
C LYS A 22 -0.68 25.60 -8.15
N ASN A 23 0.58 25.96 -8.39
CA ASN A 23 1.68 25.01 -8.38
C ASN A 23 2.03 24.55 -6.96
N LEU A 24 1.97 25.45 -5.98
CA LEU A 24 2.14 25.09 -4.57
C LEU A 24 1.05 24.12 -4.09
N LEU A 25 -0.21 24.39 -4.46
CA LEU A 25 -1.34 23.51 -4.13
C LEU A 25 -1.21 22.15 -4.81
N LYS A 26 -0.86 22.11 -6.11
CA LYS A 26 -0.65 20.85 -6.84
C LYS A 26 0.46 20.00 -6.22
N ASN A 27 1.60 20.61 -5.88
CA ASN A 27 2.73 19.87 -5.34
C ASN A 27 2.47 19.36 -3.92
N ASN A 28 1.80 20.15 -3.08
CA ASN A 28 1.43 19.73 -1.72
C ASN A 28 0.35 18.65 -1.73
N ILE A 29 -0.67 18.78 -2.60
CA ILE A 29 -1.71 17.76 -2.76
C ILE A 29 -1.11 16.48 -3.35
N LEU A 30 -0.20 16.59 -4.33
CA LEU A 30 0.50 15.45 -4.90
C LEU A 30 1.34 14.71 -3.85
N SER A 31 2.08 15.45 -3.01
CA SER A 31 2.86 14.88 -1.90
C SER A 31 1.96 14.17 -0.88
N LEU A 32 0.83 14.78 -0.51
CA LEU A 32 -0.13 14.18 0.43
C LEU A 32 -0.76 12.89 -0.13
N ILE A 33 -1.16 12.89 -1.40
CA ILE A 33 -1.69 11.69 -2.08
C ILE A 33 -0.62 10.60 -2.14
N THR A 34 0.64 10.93 -2.44
CA THR A 34 1.70 9.92 -2.43
C THR A 34 2.00 9.39 -1.04
N PHE A 35 1.95 10.23 0.00
CA PHE A 35 2.18 9.81 1.39
C PHE A 35 1.06 8.92 1.92
N ILE A 36 -0.21 9.29 1.69
CA ILE A 36 -1.36 8.44 2.01
C ILE A 36 -1.33 7.17 1.18
N GLY A 37 -0.98 7.28 -0.10
CA GLY A 37 -0.72 6.16 -1.00
C GLY A 37 0.22 5.17 -0.34
N VAL A 38 1.46 5.59 -0.02
CA VAL A 38 2.51 4.81 0.69
C VAL A 38 2.01 4.21 2.01
N LEU A 39 1.28 4.97 2.82
CA LEU A 39 0.73 4.50 4.10
C LEU A 39 -0.30 3.39 3.91
N LEU A 40 -1.11 3.45 2.85
CA LEU A 40 -2.06 2.41 2.48
C LEU A 40 -1.35 1.18 1.88
N ILE A 41 -0.23 1.36 1.16
CA ILE A 41 0.61 0.24 0.66
C ILE A 41 1.45 -0.42 1.77
N GLY A 42 1.57 0.22 2.95
CA GLY A 42 2.17 -0.38 4.16
C GLY A 42 1.29 -1.46 4.81
N VAL A 43 0.03 -1.56 4.40
CA VAL A 43 -0.81 -2.73 4.62
C VAL A 43 -0.88 -3.48 3.29
N VAL A 44 -0.30 -4.67 3.24
CA VAL A 44 -0.38 -5.57 2.07
C VAL A 44 -1.81 -6.08 1.96
N ILE A 45 -2.77 -5.27 1.53
CA ILE A 45 -4.15 -5.72 1.33
C ILE A 45 -4.22 -6.45 -0.02
N ALA A 46 -3.66 -7.65 -0.06
CA ALA A 46 -4.13 -8.70 -0.95
C ALA A 46 -5.29 -9.41 -0.25
N GLY A 47 -6.40 -8.70 0.02
CA GLY A 47 -7.65 -9.22 0.59
C GLY A 47 -7.59 -9.73 2.05
N ASN A 48 -6.57 -10.50 2.42
CA ASN A 48 -6.56 -11.39 3.59
C ASN A 48 -5.24 -11.31 4.41
N VAL A 49 -4.32 -10.40 4.07
CA VAL A 49 -3.04 -10.23 4.79
C VAL A 49 -2.96 -8.84 5.40
N SER A 50 -2.69 -8.76 6.70
CA SER A 50 -2.53 -7.48 7.41
C SER A 50 -1.20 -7.46 8.16
N VAL A 51 -0.33 -6.50 7.84
CA VAL A 51 0.94 -6.27 8.54
C VAL A 51 0.76 -5.12 9.52
N GLN A 52 0.72 -5.43 10.81
CA GLN A 52 0.56 -4.43 11.87
C GLN A 52 1.49 -4.78 13.04
N ASN A 53 2.17 -3.77 13.60
CA ASN A 53 3.05 -3.92 14.76
C ASN A 53 4.13 -5.03 14.61
N GLY A 54 4.65 -5.23 13.39
CA GLY A 54 5.66 -6.25 13.10
C GLY A 54 5.12 -7.69 13.01
N LYS A 55 3.80 -7.88 13.09
CA LYS A 55 3.13 -9.17 12.87
C LYS A 55 2.48 -9.20 11.49
N VAL A 56 2.44 -10.39 10.90
CA VAL A 56 1.67 -10.70 9.70
C VAL A 56 0.47 -11.54 10.13
N ASN A 57 -0.74 -11.00 9.96
CA ASN A 57 -1.97 -11.77 10.12
C ASN A 57 -2.42 -12.24 8.73
N ILE A 58 -2.77 -13.51 8.61
CA ILE A 58 -3.26 -14.16 7.39
C ILE A 58 -4.56 -14.85 7.77
N ASP A 59 -5.67 -14.42 7.19
CA ASP A 59 -7.02 -14.93 7.52
C ASP A 59 -7.40 -16.19 6.71
N ASP A 60 -6.52 -16.61 5.81
CA ASP A 60 -6.69 -17.71 4.86
C ASP A 60 -5.49 -18.66 4.92
N ASP A 61 -5.52 -19.73 4.15
CA ASP A 61 -4.47 -20.74 4.13
C ASP A 61 -3.08 -20.16 3.82
N LEU A 62 -2.07 -20.66 4.53
CA LEU A 62 -0.67 -20.28 4.30
C LEU A 62 0.09 -21.43 3.64
N THR A 63 0.48 -21.25 2.39
CA THR A 63 1.41 -22.16 1.68
C THR A 63 2.84 -21.61 1.68
N VAL A 64 3.80 -22.43 2.11
CA VAL A 64 5.24 -22.14 2.02
C VAL A 64 5.89 -23.12 1.05
N TYR A 65 6.50 -22.57 0.00
CA TYR A 65 7.28 -23.28 -1.04
C TYR A 65 6.69 -24.62 -1.47
N ASN A 66 5.76 -24.61 -2.42
CA ASN A 66 5.13 -25.81 -2.98
C ASN A 66 4.71 -26.83 -1.91
N ASN A 67 4.02 -26.34 -0.87
CA ASN A 67 3.45 -27.13 0.21
C ASN A 67 4.49 -27.83 1.10
N LYS A 68 5.73 -27.34 1.15
CA LYS A 68 6.71 -27.85 2.13
C LYS A 68 6.28 -27.55 3.56
N LEU A 69 5.59 -26.43 3.76
CA LEU A 69 4.80 -26.17 4.96
C LEU A 69 3.46 -25.57 4.51
N PHE A 70 2.37 -26.06 5.08
CA PHE A 70 1.03 -25.60 4.78
C PHE A 70 0.24 -25.43 6.09
N VAL A 71 -0.46 -24.31 6.25
CA VAL A 71 -1.43 -24.10 7.33
C VAL A 71 -2.80 -24.02 6.69
N ASP A 72 -3.67 -24.96 7.04
CA ASP A 72 -5.07 -25.00 6.66
C ASP A 72 -5.87 -24.27 7.74
N VAL A 73 -6.32 -23.05 7.42
CA VAL A 73 -7.08 -22.22 8.36
C VAL A 73 -8.50 -22.75 8.51
N SER A 74 -9.07 -23.30 7.44
CA SER A 74 -10.44 -23.80 7.44
C SER A 74 -10.64 -25.02 8.35
N GLU A 75 -9.62 -25.88 8.44
CA GLU A 75 -9.64 -27.10 9.26
C GLU A 75 -8.75 -27.01 10.51
N GLY A 76 -7.97 -25.94 10.66
CA GLY A 76 -7.07 -25.72 11.81
C GLY A 76 -5.88 -26.68 11.84
N LYS A 77 -5.41 -27.14 10.68
CA LYS A 77 -4.36 -28.15 10.55
C LYS A 77 -3.06 -27.57 10.00
N VAL A 78 -1.96 -28.27 10.23
CA VAL A 78 -0.64 -27.92 9.66
C VAL A 78 -0.05 -29.14 8.97
N GLY A 79 0.28 -29.00 7.68
CA GLY A 79 0.93 -30.02 6.86
C GLY A 79 2.42 -29.72 6.63
N VAL A 80 3.26 -30.74 6.65
CA VAL A 80 4.67 -30.68 6.25
C VAL A 80 4.86 -31.56 5.02
N GLY A 81 5.19 -30.96 3.88
CA GLY A 81 5.29 -31.66 2.58
C GLY A 81 3.95 -32.04 1.95
N THR A 82 2.83 -31.53 2.46
CA THR A 82 1.47 -31.75 1.93
C THR A 82 0.62 -30.49 2.11
N ASN A 83 -0.36 -30.28 1.22
CA ASN A 83 -1.43 -29.29 1.38
C ASN A 83 -2.78 -29.91 1.81
N THR A 84 -2.79 -31.20 2.12
CA THR A 84 -4.00 -31.91 2.57
C THR A 84 -3.69 -32.69 3.85
N PRO A 85 -3.41 -31.98 4.96
CA PRO A 85 -3.17 -32.64 6.24
C PRO A 85 -4.41 -33.44 6.68
N SER A 86 -4.24 -34.73 6.92
CA SER A 86 -5.34 -35.60 7.38
C SER A 86 -5.61 -35.46 8.88
N GLU A 87 -4.62 -35.01 9.65
CA GLU A 87 -4.65 -34.95 11.12
C GLU A 87 -4.05 -33.63 11.65
N LEU A 88 -4.34 -33.31 12.92
CA LEU A 88 -3.72 -32.18 13.61
C LEU A 88 -2.24 -32.45 13.87
N LEU A 89 -1.39 -31.43 13.67
CA LEU A 89 0.02 -31.53 14.01
C LEU A 89 0.21 -31.51 15.53
N ASN A 90 0.73 -32.61 16.09
CA ASN A 90 1.17 -32.69 17.48
C ASN A 90 2.69 -32.91 17.53
N VAL A 91 3.41 -32.15 18.37
CA VAL A 91 4.87 -32.22 18.48
C VAL A 91 5.25 -32.58 19.92
N TYR A 92 5.86 -33.75 20.08
CA TYR A 92 6.46 -34.16 21.35
C TYR A 92 7.90 -33.65 21.41
N GLY A 93 8.17 -32.74 22.34
CA GLY A 93 9.53 -32.32 22.65
C GLY A 93 10.25 -33.38 23.49
N ALA A 94 11.49 -33.67 23.15
CA ALA A 94 12.42 -34.34 24.07
C ALA A 94 13.37 -33.25 24.59
N GLY A 95 13.19 -32.87 25.86
CA GLY A 95 14.08 -31.97 26.59
C GLY A 95 15.03 -32.74 27.48
#